data_AF-A0A0E0EM94-F1
#
_entry.id   AF-A0A0E0EM94-F1
#
_cell.length_a   1.000
_cell.length_b   1.000
_cell.length_c   1.000
_cell.angle_alpha   90.00
_cell.angle_beta   90.00
_cell.angle_gamma   90.00
#
_symmetry.space_group_name_H-M   'P 1'
#
loop_
_entity.id
_entity.type
_entity.pdbx_description
1 polymer ?
#
loop_
_entity_poly.entity_id
_entity_poly.type
_entity_poly.pdbx_seq_one_letter_code
_entity_poly.pdbx_strand_id
1 'polypeptide(L)' 'MVKEMDWVRLVFDEPESGVTVISLKQTDVPEEDRYGNSTVVENTERGWRELIFQRIRGVFGFGI' A
#
# COMPACT_ATOMS: atom_id res chain seq x y z
N MET A 1 -22.86 8.95 11.21
CA MET A 1 -21.47 9.13 10.76
C MET A 1 -21.26 8.17 9.61
N VAL A 2 -21.12 8.67 8.38
CA VAL A 2 -20.70 7.84 7.25
C VAL A 2 -19.22 7.54 7.52
N LYS A 3 -18.86 6.26 7.66
CA LYS A 3 -17.47 5.84 7.78
C LYS A 3 -16.80 6.21 6.45
N GLU A 4 -15.79 7.08 6.47
CA GLU A 4 -15.01 7.34 5.26
C GLU A 4 -14.43 6.02 4.77
N MET A 5 -14.70 5.70 3.51
CA MET A 5 -14.27 4.45 2.90
C MET A 5 -12.87 4.67 2.35
N ASP A 6 -11.88 4.03 2.97
CA ASP A 6 -10.50 3.98 2.50
C ASP A 6 -10.41 3.19 1.18
N TRP A 7 -9.76 3.77 0.17
CA TRP A 7 -9.61 3.18 -1.15
C TRP A 7 -8.15 2.96 -1.50
N VAL A 8 -7.81 1.71 -1.81
CA VAL A 8 -6.49 1.33 -2.34
C VAL A 8 -6.61 1.04 -3.83
N ARG A 9 -5.75 1.68 -4.63
CA ARG A 9 -5.54 1.36 -6.04
C ARG A 9 -4.10 0.92 -6.26
N LEU A 10 -3.95 -0.31 -6.76
CA LEU A 10 -2.69 -0.82 -7.29
C LEU A 10 -2.72 -0.76 -8.82
N VAL A 11 -1.63 -0.29 -9.41
CA VAL A 11 -1.40 -0.31 -10.86
C VAL A 11 -0.16 -1.15 -11.12
N PHE A 12 -0.24 -2.01 -12.14
CA PHE A 12 0.81 -2.90 -12.58
C PHE A 12 1.13 -2.54 -14.03
N ASP A 13 2.35 -2.09 -14.28
CA ASP A 13 2.83 -1.72 -15.61
C ASP A 13 4.00 -2.63 -15.99
N GLU A 14 4.08 -2.99 -17.27
CA GLU A 14 5.21 -3.72 -17.86
C GLU A 14 5.92 -2.80 -18.87
N PRO A 15 6.79 -1.87 -18.42
CA PRO A 15 7.49 -0.96 -19.31
C PRO A 15 8.50 -1.69 -20.23
N GLU A 16 9.01 -2.83 -19.77
CA GLU A 16 9.92 -3.71 -20.52
C GLU A 16 9.49 -5.16 -20.28
N SER A 17 9.67 -6.03 -21.27
CA SER A 17 9.30 -7.45 -21.16
C SER A 17 9.95 -8.09 -19.94
N GLY A 18 9.14 -8.65 -19.05
CA GLY A 18 9.60 -9.29 -17.82
C GLY A 18 9.92 -8.33 -16.67
N VAL A 19 9.71 -7.03 -16.82
CA VAL A 19 9.86 -6.02 -15.76
C VAL A 19 8.49 -5.49 -15.38
N THR A 20 8.01 -5.80 -14.18
CA THR A 20 6.76 -5.23 -13.65
C THR A 20 7.04 -4.12 -12.66
N VAL A 21 6.51 -2.92 -12.92
CA VAL A 21 6.47 -1.81 -11.98
C VAL A 21 5.10 -1.79 -11.31
N ILE A 22 5.10 -1.81 -9.98
CA ILE A 22 3.87 -1.74 -9.19
C ILE A 22 3.84 -0.37 -8.51
N SER A 23 2.75 0.37 -8.71
CA SER A 23 2.47 1.62 -8.00
C SER A 23 1.19 1.51 -7.18
N LEU A 24 1.19 2.13 -6.01
CA LEU A 24 0.03 2.18 -5.11
C LEU A 24 -0.38 3.63 -4.87
N LYS A 25 -1.69 3.87 -4.95
CA LYS A 25 -2.33 5.08 -4.44
C LYS A 25 -3.42 4.68 -3.46
N GLN A 26 -3.36 5.22 -2.26
CA GLN A 26 -4.40 5.06 -1.25
C GLN A 26 -4.99 6.42 -0.90
N THR A 27 -6.31 6.52 -0.82
CA THR A 27 -7.03 7.76 -0.49
C THR A 27 -7.99 7.51 0.66
N ASP A 28 -8.37 8.60 1.33
CA ASP A 28 -9.38 8.57 2.40
C ASP A 28 -8.92 7.70 3.60
N VAL A 29 -7.60 7.64 3.82
CA VAL A 29 -7.01 7.04 5.02
C VAL A 29 -7.35 7.95 6.21
N PRO A 30 -8.02 7.43 7.25
CA PRO A 30 -8.37 8.23 8.41
C PRO A 30 -7.12 8.78 9.10
N GLU A 31 -7.19 10.03 9.58
CA GLU A 31 -6.10 10.61 10.37
C GLU A 31 -5.95 9.90 11.72
N GLU A 32 -7.07 9.50 12.33
CA GLU A 32 -7.11 8.83 13.62
C GLU A 32 -7.87 7.50 13.57
N ASP A 33 -7.47 6.57 14.44
CA ASP A 33 -8.26 5.37 14.69
C ASP A 33 -9.45 5.66 15.62
N ARG A 34 -10.26 4.63 15.88
CA ARG A 34 -11.44 4.76 16.76
C ARG A 34 -11.12 5.10 18.22
N TYR A 35 -9.85 5.12 18.60
CA TYR A 35 -9.35 5.43 19.95
C TYR A 35 -8.63 6.79 20.02
N GLY A 36 -8.56 7.53 18.90
CA GLY A 36 -7.87 8.82 18.83
C GLY A 36 -6.37 8.72 18.56
N ASN A 37 -5.86 7.58 18.08
CA ASN A 37 -4.44 7.47 17.71
C ASN A 37 -4.21 8.06 16.32
N SER A 38 -3.40 9.11 16.20
CA SER A 38 -3.12 9.83 14.94
C SER A 38 -2.02 9.22 14.04
N THR A 39 -1.55 8.01 14.37
CA THR A 39 -0.46 7.34 13.64
C THR A 39 -0.95 6.46 12.48
N VAL A 40 -2.24 6.54 12.13
CA VAL A 40 -2.87 5.64 11.14
C VAL A 40 -2.24 5.78 9.77
N VAL A 41 -2.02 7.02 9.29
CA VAL A 41 -1.45 7.28 7.97
C VAL A 41 -0.01 6.75 7.88
N GLU A 42 0.83 7.09 8.85
CA GLU A 42 2.24 6.67 8.88
C GLU A 42 2.37 5.14 8.98
N ASN A 43 1.60 4.49 9.85
CA ASN A 43 1.60 3.04 9.98
C ASN A 43 1.14 2.34 8.70
N THR A 44 0.15 2.91 8.01
CA THR A 44 -0.34 2.40 6.73
C THR A 44 0.75 2.48 5.65
N GLU A 45 1.38 3.65 5.51
CA GLU A 45 2.47 3.82 4.53
C GLU A 45 3.63 2.85 4.82
N ARG A 46 4.05 2.76 6.09
CA ARG A 46 5.15 1.88 6.49
C ARG A 46 4.80 0.41 6.23
N GLY A 47 3.59 -0.01 6.55
CA GLY A 47 3.10 -1.37 6.30
C GLY A 47 3.16 -1.74 4.81
N TRP A 48 2.74 -0.84 3.92
CA TRP A 48 2.86 -1.07 2.48
C TRP A 48 4.30 -1.17 2.01
N ARG A 49 5.15 -0.21 2.40
CA ARG A 49 6.53 -0.10 1.93
C ARG A 49 7.42 -1.23 2.44
N GLU A 50 7.33 -1.56 3.72
CA GLU A 50 8.25 -2.47 4.39
C GLU A 50 7.76 -3.92 4.41
N LEU A 51 6.43 -4.14 4.37
CA LEU A 51 5.88 -5.49 4.48
C LEU A 51 5.27 -5.96 3.17
N ILE A 52 4.30 -5.23 2.64
CA ILE A 52 3.48 -5.77 1.54
C ILE A 52 4.28 -5.82 0.23
N PHE A 53 4.98 -4.75 -0.15
CA PHE A 53 5.81 -4.81 -1.37
C PHE A 53 6.96 -5.81 -1.27
N GLN A 54 7.57 -5.95 -0.10
CA GLN A 54 8.61 -6.96 0.11
C GLN A 54 8.06 -8.38 0.00
N ARG A 55 6.85 -8.64 0.53
CA ARG A 55 6.18 -9.93 0.38
C ARG A 55 5.81 -10.22 -1.06
N ILE A 56 5.32 -9.24 -1.82
CA ILE A 56 5.04 -9.41 -3.25
C ILE A 56 6.32 -9.83 -3.98
N ARG A 57 7.44 -9.15 -3.74
CA ARG A 57 8.74 -9.52 -4.30
C ARG A 57 9.14 -10.94 -3.93
N GLY A 58 9.06 -11.30 -2.65
CA GLY A 58 9.44 -12.62 -2.16
C GLY A 58 8.57 -13.77 -2.69
N VAL A 59 7.25 -13.57 -2.83
CA VAL A 59 6.31 -14.59 -3.34
C VAL A 59 6.52 -14.86 -4.83
N PHE A 60 6.78 -13.82 -5.62
CA PHE A 60 6.95 -13.95 -7.07
C PHE A 60 8.41 -14.08 -7.52
N GLY A 61 9.38 -14.02 -6.60
CA GLY A 61 10.81 -14.15 -6.91
C GLY A 61 11.42 -12.92 -7.59
N PHE A 62 10.80 -11.74 -7.48
CA PHE A 62 11.33 -10.50 -8.06
C PHE A 62 12.45 -9.92 -7.17
N GLY A 63 13.70 -10.01 -7.63
CA GLY A 63 14.84 -9.28 -7.05
C GLY A 63 15.24 -9.69 -5.62
N ILE A 64 15.44 -10.99 -5.38
CA ILE A 64 16.18 -11.49 -4.21
C ILE A 64 17.65 -11.10 -4.31
#